data_AF-A0A7S2TJT0-F1
#
_entry.id   AF-A0A7S2TJT0-F1
#
_cell.length_a   1.000
_cell.length_b   1.000
_cell.length_c   1.000
_cell.angle_alpha   90.00
_cell.angle_beta   90.00
_cell.angle_gamma   90.00
#
_symmetry.space_group_name_H-M   'P 1'
#
loop_
_entity.id
_entity.type
_entity.pdbx_description
1 polymer ?
#
loop_
_entity_poly.entity_id
_entity_poly.type
_entity_poly.pdbx_seq_one_letter_code
_entity_poly.pdbx_strand_id
1 'polypeptide(L)'
;QFDLASPVQELKIQLVRELDFQREANIMTLEAERMKDIKWLEIPRRVPGLVTDKLVTMTKLEGIPLSDLMDPEKGGVTSEDYRKLAQNPRTRRIFGGKIVKRMTEIWGRMVMEDGFFHADPHPGNIMLLPKTSRFSWLPFVPKTTGFKLGILDWGQVKEIDESFKRNMSDVFHSLSTQNQEAIKKAFLNLGIKVENETDLDSITTIARTMFDTKAYEGDCNNIFDADCALNKNAVKTMPRDIFFILRTIQIIRGLGFRLGVEDFSLASEWAARYHAHEKHHANARTSWPPPSNTFSYKALD
;
A
#
# COMPACT_ATOMS: atom_id res chain seq x y z
N GLN A 1 -27.39 -5.96 -0.72
CA GLN A 1 -27.18 -6.99 0.33
C GLN A 1 -25.69 -7.27 0.37
N PHE A 2 -25.03 -7.08 1.50
CA PHE A 2 -23.57 -7.25 1.61
C PHE A 2 -23.22 -8.74 1.45
N ASP A 3 -22.35 -9.09 0.49
CA ASP A 3 -21.90 -10.47 0.32
C ASP A 3 -20.88 -10.83 1.41
N LEU A 4 -21.36 -11.44 2.48
CA LEU A 4 -20.54 -11.93 3.58
C LEU A 4 -19.84 -13.27 3.28
N ALA A 5 -20.23 -13.98 2.22
CA ALA A 5 -19.64 -15.27 1.88
C ALA A 5 -18.24 -15.12 1.30
N SER A 6 -18.03 -14.09 0.47
CA SER A 6 -16.71 -13.79 -0.13
C SER A 6 -15.62 -13.50 0.92
N PRO A 7 -15.83 -12.62 1.92
CA PRO A 7 -14.87 -12.42 3.02
C PRO A 7 -14.56 -13.67 3.84
N VAL A 8 -15.56 -14.53 4.09
CA VAL A 8 -15.37 -15.75 4.89
C VAL A 8 -14.56 -16.81 4.14
N GLN A 9 -14.80 -16.99 2.84
CA GLN A 9 -13.99 -17.88 2.02
C GLN A 9 -12.54 -17.39 1.93
N GLU A 10 -12.36 -16.07 1.82
CA GLU A 10 -11.03 -15.47 1.80
C GLU A 10 -10.31 -15.67 3.13
N LEU A 11 -10.97 -15.43 4.27
CA LEU A 11 -10.42 -15.70 5.61
C LEU A 11 -9.94 -17.15 5.75
N LYS A 12 -10.70 -18.13 5.23
CA LYS A 12 -10.31 -19.54 5.26
C LYS A 12 -9.02 -19.80 4.47
N ILE A 13 -8.86 -19.19 3.29
CA ILE A 13 -7.65 -19.32 2.47
C ILE A 13 -6.46 -18.64 3.15
N GLN A 14 -6.70 -17.45 3.73
CA GLN A 14 -5.68 -16.69 4.44
C GLN A 14 -5.15 -17.44 5.66
N LEU A 15 -6.03 -18.04 6.48
CA LEU A 15 -5.63 -18.78 7.68
C LEU A 15 -4.67 -19.94 7.37
N VAL A 16 -4.88 -20.67 6.28
CA VAL A 16 -3.97 -21.77 5.90
C VAL A 16 -2.60 -21.23 5.46
N ARG A 17 -2.59 -20.11 4.73
CA ARG A 17 -1.35 -19.48 4.25
C ARG A 17 -0.59 -18.75 5.36
N GLU A 18 -1.28 -18.19 6.35
CA GLU A 18 -0.68 -17.55 7.53
C GLU A 18 0.05 -18.57 8.43
N LEU A 19 -0.26 -19.86 8.32
CA LEU A 19 0.42 -20.91 9.07
C LEU A 19 1.66 -21.46 8.35
N ASP A 20 1.95 -21.02 7.12
CA ASP A 20 3.17 -21.41 6.39
C ASP A 20 4.30 -20.39 6.61
N PHE A 21 4.94 -20.52 7.76
CA PHE A 21 6.07 -19.70 8.18
C PHE A 21 7.31 -19.83 7.31
N GLN A 22 7.50 -20.96 6.62
CA GLN A 22 8.62 -21.11 5.70
C GLN A 22 8.40 -20.28 4.44
N ARG A 23 7.18 -20.33 3.89
CA ARG A 23 6.76 -19.51 2.75
C ARG A 23 6.90 -18.03 3.06
N GLU A 24 6.38 -17.56 4.20
CA GLU A 24 6.53 -16.16 4.63
C GLU A 24 8.01 -15.75 4.69
N ALA A 25 8.85 -16.52 5.39
CA ALA A 25 10.27 -16.19 5.57
C ALA A 25 11.05 -16.14 4.23
N ASN A 26 10.66 -17.00 3.28
CA ASN A 26 11.23 -17.04 1.93
C ASN A 26 10.84 -15.79 1.13
N ILE A 27 9.55 -15.45 1.12
CA ILE A 27 9.02 -14.26 0.44
C ILE A 27 9.67 -13.01 1.01
N MET A 28 9.69 -12.85 2.34
CA MET A 28 10.31 -11.72 3.03
C MET A 28 11.77 -11.53 2.60
N THR A 29 12.55 -12.62 2.54
CA THR A 29 13.96 -12.56 2.15
C THR A 29 14.14 -12.21 0.67
N LEU A 30 13.25 -12.72 -0.20
CA LEU A 30 13.25 -12.41 -1.63
C LEU A 30 12.92 -10.94 -1.88
N GLU A 31 11.88 -10.40 -1.23
CA GLU A 31 11.46 -9.01 -1.38
C GLU A 31 12.52 -8.04 -0.80
N ALA A 32 13.18 -8.42 0.30
CA ALA A 32 14.33 -7.70 0.83
C ALA A 32 15.49 -7.60 -0.17
N GLU A 33 15.67 -8.61 -1.03
CA GLU A 33 16.68 -8.59 -2.08
C GLU A 33 16.23 -7.81 -3.32
N ARG A 34 14.95 -7.94 -3.71
CA ARG A 34 14.36 -7.24 -4.85
C ARG A 34 14.35 -5.72 -4.67
N MET A 35 14.09 -5.24 -3.45
CA MET A 35 13.97 -3.80 -3.15
C MET A 35 15.22 -3.18 -2.50
N LYS A 36 16.38 -3.83 -2.60
CA LYS A 36 17.65 -3.37 -1.99
C LYS A 36 18.19 -2.04 -2.54
N ASP A 37 17.70 -1.63 -3.71
CA ASP A 37 17.99 -0.35 -4.35
C ASP A 37 17.32 0.81 -3.58
N ILE A 38 16.21 0.54 -2.89
CA ILE A 38 15.46 1.54 -2.13
C ILE A 38 16.11 1.77 -0.75
N LYS A 39 17.06 2.71 -0.68
CA LYS A 39 17.89 2.98 0.52
C LYS A 39 17.14 3.43 1.77
N TRP A 40 15.88 3.84 1.64
CA TRP A 40 15.03 4.25 2.75
C TRP A 40 14.01 3.17 3.13
N LEU A 41 14.02 2.00 2.50
CA LEU A 41 13.25 0.82 2.88
C LEU A 41 14.16 -0.18 3.60
N GLU A 42 13.59 -0.92 4.54
CA GLU A 42 14.21 -2.06 5.20
C GLU A 42 13.16 -3.18 5.29
N ILE A 43 13.53 -4.38 4.84
CA ILE A 43 12.72 -5.58 5.00
C ILE A 43 13.62 -6.59 5.73
N PRO A 44 13.14 -7.25 6.80
CA PRO A 44 13.96 -8.24 7.49
C PRO A 44 14.39 -9.37 6.56
N ARG A 45 15.44 -10.09 6.94
CA ARG A 45 15.83 -11.32 6.25
C ARG A 45 15.69 -12.48 7.21
N ARG A 46 15.30 -13.65 6.69
CA ARG A 46 15.25 -14.87 7.50
C ARG A 46 16.64 -15.19 8.05
N VAL A 47 16.69 -15.75 9.26
CA VAL A 47 17.92 -16.33 9.81
C VAL A 47 17.99 -17.80 9.39
N PRO A 48 18.93 -18.20 8.51
CA PRO A 48 19.01 -19.57 8.02
C PRO A 48 19.18 -20.57 9.17
N GLY A 49 18.49 -21.71 9.08
CA GLY A 49 18.52 -22.75 10.11
C GLY A 49 17.67 -22.47 11.36
N LEU A 50 17.06 -21.28 11.48
CA LEU A 50 16.17 -20.91 12.60
C LEU A 50 14.74 -20.60 12.13
N VAL A 51 14.34 -21.13 10.98
CA VAL A 51 12.96 -21.09 10.49
C VAL A 51 12.41 -22.51 10.46
N THR A 52 11.24 -22.70 11.04
CA THR A 52 10.52 -23.98 11.10
C THR A 52 9.06 -23.77 10.66
N ASP A 53 8.25 -24.83 10.67
CA ASP A 53 6.80 -24.76 10.49
C ASP A 53 6.07 -23.98 11.59
N LYS A 54 6.73 -23.69 12.73
CA LYS A 54 6.13 -23.06 13.91
C LYS A 54 6.89 -21.84 14.44
N LEU A 55 8.00 -21.47 13.81
CA LEU A 55 8.83 -20.34 14.23
C LEU A 55 9.47 -19.67 13.01
N VAL A 56 9.27 -18.35 12.89
CA VAL A 56 10.06 -17.49 11.99
C VAL A 56 11.08 -16.72 12.82
N THR A 57 12.36 -16.89 12.50
CA THR A 57 13.44 -16.04 13.03
C THR A 57 13.98 -15.14 11.92
N MET A 58 14.10 -13.85 12.21
CA MET A 58 14.50 -12.83 11.24
C MET A 58 15.43 -11.78 11.84
N THR A 59 16.09 -11.00 10.98
CA THR A 59 16.89 -9.84 11.41
C THR A 59 16.01 -8.82 12.13
N LYS A 60 16.45 -8.36 13.30
CA LYS A 60 15.71 -7.38 14.10
C LYS A 60 15.69 -6.00 13.40
N LEU A 61 14.52 -5.38 13.34
CA LEU A 61 14.38 -3.96 13.00
C LEU A 61 14.31 -3.13 14.29
N GLU A 62 15.12 -2.07 14.37
CA GLU A 62 15.12 -1.16 15.50
C GLU A 62 14.42 0.14 15.15
N GLY A 63 13.20 0.30 15.64
CA GLY A 63 12.38 1.48 15.36
C GLY A 63 11.06 1.49 16.11
N ILE A 64 10.19 2.41 15.70
CA ILE A 64 8.90 2.68 16.34
C ILE A 64 7.80 2.12 15.44
N PRO A 65 6.91 1.25 15.93
CA PRO A 65 5.74 0.83 15.19
C PRO A 65 4.90 2.03 14.74
N LEU A 66 4.39 2.01 13.52
CA LEU A 66 3.56 3.10 13.00
C LEU A 66 2.22 3.17 13.75
N SER A 67 1.71 2.04 14.24
CA SER A 67 0.56 1.96 15.15
C SER A 67 0.70 2.86 16.37
N ASP A 68 1.91 2.95 16.94
CA ASP A 68 2.16 3.70 18.17
C ASP A 68 2.13 5.20 17.90
N LEU A 69 2.57 5.63 16.70
CA LEU A 69 2.40 7.01 16.28
C LEU A 69 0.95 7.39 16.01
N MET A 70 0.14 6.43 15.59
CA MET A 70 -1.28 6.65 15.34
C MET A 70 -2.11 6.74 16.62
N ASP A 71 -1.56 6.28 17.75
CA ASP A 71 -2.21 6.28 19.05
C ASP A 71 -1.20 6.61 20.16
N PRO A 72 -0.75 7.89 20.25
CA PRO A 72 0.30 8.29 21.19
C PRO A 72 -0.11 8.12 22.66
N GLU A 73 -1.41 8.08 22.95
CA GLU A 73 -1.98 7.95 24.30
C GLU A 73 -1.82 6.53 24.85
N LYS A 74 -1.71 5.51 23.98
CA LYS A 74 -1.44 4.12 24.40
C LYS A 74 -0.01 3.87 24.90
N GLY A 75 0.83 4.89 24.98
CA GLY A 75 2.12 4.83 25.68
C GLY A 75 3.25 4.09 24.94
N GLY A 76 3.06 3.74 23.65
CA GLY A 76 4.05 3.02 22.85
C GLY A 76 5.15 3.89 22.22
N VAL A 77 4.94 5.22 22.11
CA VAL A 77 5.94 6.12 21.52
C VAL A 77 7.09 6.37 22.50
N THR A 78 8.07 5.47 22.45
CA THR A 78 9.26 5.49 23.33
C THR A 78 10.19 6.67 23.07
N SER A 79 10.11 7.32 21.91
CA SER A 79 10.97 8.47 21.59
C SER A 79 10.21 9.81 21.75
N GLU A 80 10.69 10.64 22.67
CA GLU A 80 10.19 11.99 22.91
C GLU A 80 10.16 12.86 21.64
N ASP A 81 11.08 12.62 20.71
CA ASP A 81 11.19 13.35 19.45
C ASP A 81 9.98 13.09 18.53
N TYR A 82 9.56 11.82 18.36
CA TYR A 82 8.41 11.50 17.52
C TYR A 82 7.08 11.88 18.19
N ARG A 83 7.01 11.85 19.52
CA ARG A 83 5.84 12.34 20.27
C ARG A 83 5.62 13.83 20.02
N LYS A 84 6.68 14.64 20.08
CA LYS A 84 6.63 16.07 19.74
C LYS A 84 6.23 16.31 18.28
N LEU A 85 6.75 15.51 17.34
CA LEU A 85 6.38 15.60 15.93
C LEU A 85 4.89 15.33 15.71
N ALA A 86 4.32 14.35 16.42
CA ALA A 86 2.92 13.97 16.32
C ALA A 86 1.97 14.99 16.97
N GLN A 87 2.40 15.71 18.01
CA GLN A 87 1.56 16.67 18.74
C GLN A 87 1.39 18.01 18.02
N ASN A 88 2.38 18.47 17.25
CA ASN A 88 2.27 19.73 16.51
C ASN A 88 1.65 19.50 15.11
N PRO A 89 0.54 20.17 14.76
CA PRO A 89 -0.16 19.91 13.49
C PRO A 89 0.70 20.11 12.23
N ARG A 90 1.59 21.12 12.21
CA ARG A 90 2.44 21.40 11.06
C ARG A 90 3.51 20.32 10.88
N THR A 91 4.19 19.96 11.96
CA THR A 91 5.22 18.91 11.90
C THR A 91 4.60 17.55 11.64
N ARG A 92 3.41 17.27 12.20
CA ARG A 92 2.65 16.05 11.94
C ARG A 92 2.33 15.91 10.45
N ARG A 93 1.82 16.97 9.81
CA ARG A 93 1.54 16.97 8.37
C ARG A 93 2.80 16.75 7.52
N ILE A 94 3.88 17.47 7.80
CA ILE A 94 5.14 17.33 7.04
C ILE A 94 5.71 15.91 7.19
N PHE A 95 5.73 15.39 8.42
CA PHE A 95 6.23 14.07 8.72
C PHE A 95 5.33 12.97 8.14
N GLY A 96 4.02 13.11 8.31
CA GLY A 96 3.05 12.21 7.75
C GLY A 96 3.05 12.18 6.23
N GLY A 97 3.27 13.33 5.59
CA GLY A 97 3.41 13.41 4.13
C GLY A 97 4.57 12.55 3.64
N LYS A 98 5.69 12.49 4.40
CA LYS A 98 6.81 11.60 4.08
C LYS A 98 6.45 10.12 4.27
N ILE A 99 5.64 9.77 5.29
CA ILE A 99 5.21 8.39 5.52
C ILE A 99 4.27 7.95 4.38
N VAL A 100 3.19 8.70 4.16
CA VAL A 100 2.18 8.44 3.12
C VAL A 100 2.84 8.34 1.75
N LYS A 101 3.75 9.26 1.42
CA LYS A 101 4.50 9.22 0.16
C LYS A 101 5.31 7.92 0.02
N ARG A 102 6.08 7.54 1.06
CA ARG A 102 6.91 6.33 1.01
C ARG A 102 6.10 5.05 0.94
N MET A 103 5.00 4.97 1.69
CA MET A 103 4.07 3.84 1.58
C MET A 103 3.46 3.77 0.19
N THR A 104 2.96 4.90 -0.31
CA THR A 104 2.42 4.98 -1.68
C THR A 104 3.47 4.55 -2.71
N GLU A 105 4.72 4.94 -2.54
CA GLU A 105 5.81 4.60 -3.46
C GLU A 105 6.12 3.09 -3.46
N ILE A 106 6.24 2.45 -2.29
CA ILE A 106 6.51 1.01 -2.19
C ILE A 106 5.34 0.17 -2.68
N TRP A 107 4.12 0.50 -2.27
CA TRP A 107 2.95 -0.23 -2.74
C TRP A 107 2.68 0.02 -4.23
N GLY A 108 2.95 1.22 -4.74
CA GLY A 108 2.92 1.52 -6.16
C GLY A 108 3.93 0.70 -6.95
N ARG A 109 5.16 0.53 -6.43
CA ARG A 109 6.17 -0.36 -7.00
C ARG A 109 5.67 -1.80 -7.08
N MET A 110 5.18 -2.34 -5.96
CA MET A 110 4.68 -3.72 -5.87
C MET A 110 3.49 -3.99 -6.82
N VAL A 111 2.52 -3.06 -6.87
CA VAL A 111 1.29 -3.23 -7.64
C VAL A 111 1.49 -2.89 -9.12
N MET A 112 2.12 -1.75 -9.42
CA MET A 112 2.17 -1.24 -10.80
C MET A 112 3.35 -1.78 -11.62
N GLU A 113 4.43 -2.21 -10.97
CA GLU A 113 5.64 -2.69 -11.66
C GLU A 113 5.79 -4.20 -11.46
N ASP A 114 5.95 -4.63 -10.21
CA ASP A 114 6.34 -6.02 -9.90
C ASP A 114 5.19 -7.01 -10.12
N GLY A 115 3.93 -6.58 -9.97
CA GLY A 115 2.75 -7.47 -10.03
C GLY A 115 2.66 -8.44 -8.86
N PHE A 116 3.39 -8.17 -7.79
CA PHE A 116 3.41 -8.95 -6.56
C PHE A 116 3.43 -7.97 -5.39
N PHE A 117 2.44 -8.06 -4.50
CA PHE A 117 2.26 -7.04 -3.47
C PHE A 117 1.88 -7.58 -2.11
N HIS A 118 2.29 -6.82 -1.10
CA HIS A 118 1.92 -6.98 0.29
C HIS A 118 0.45 -6.57 0.51
N ALA A 119 -0.41 -7.55 0.76
CA ALA A 119 -1.86 -7.37 0.85
C ALA A 119 -2.36 -6.87 2.22
N ASP A 120 -1.50 -6.83 3.25
CA ASP A 120 -1.84 -6.30 4.57
C ASP A 120 -0.94 -5.14 5.06
N PRO A 121 -1.10 -3.90 4.55
CA PRO A 121 -0.30 -2.74 4.97
C PRO A 121 -0.70 -2.20 6.35
N HIS A 122 -1.21 -3.05 7.25
CA HIS A 122 -1.66 -2.61 8.56
C HIS A 122 -0.53 -1.87 9.31
N PRO A 123 -0.82 -0.75 10.00
CA PRO A 123 0.20 0.04 10.70
C PRO A 123 1.04 -0.73 11.72
N GLY A 124 0.55 -1.87 12.22
CA GLY A 124 1.33 -2.77 13.09
C GLY A 124 2.48 -3.48 12.38
N ASN A 125 2.37 -3.68 11.06
CA ASN A 125 3.40 -4.33 10.22
C ASN A 125 4.40 -3.31 9.66
N ILE A 126 4.29 -2.05 10.05
CA ILE A 126 5.11 -0.96 9.55
C ILE A 126 5.89 -0.34 10.69
N MET A 127 7.20 -0.24 10.53
CA MET A 127 8.09 0.38 11.50
C MET A 127 8.77 1.61 10.92
N LEU A 128 9.06 2.58 11.77
CA LEU A 128 9.86 3.75 11.42
C LEU A 128 11.21 3.61 12.09
N LEU A 129 12.24 3.40 11.28
CA LEU A 129 13.60 3.17 11.76
C LEU A 129 14.33 4.52 11.75
N PRO A 130 14.60 5.16 12.91
CA PRO A 130 15.20 6.49 12.94
C PRO A 130 16.59 6.51 12.33
N LYS A 131 16.91 7.56 11.57
CA LYS A 131 18.28 7.82 11.10
C LYS A 131 18.97 8.73 12.08
N THR A 132 19.83 8.16 12.91
CA THR A 132 20.60 8.93 13.90
C THR A 132 21.64 9.80 13.21
N SER A 133 21.73 11.07 13.60
CA SER A 133 22.80 11.96 13.14
C SER A 133 24.16 11.45 13.65
N ARG A 134 25.19 11.48 12.79
CA ARG A 134 26.58 11.17 13.18
C ARG A 134 27.09 12.09 14.30
N PHE A 135 26.48 13.27 14.44
CA PHE A 135 26.83 14.28 15.44
C PHE A 135 25.73 14.43 16.50
N SER A 136 24.90 13.41 16.74
CA SER A 136 23.80 13.45 17.73
C SER A 136 24.26 13.70 19.17
N TRP A 137 25.57 13.61 19.44
CA TRP A 137 26.19 13.94 20.72
C TRP A 137 26.32 15.45 20.94
N LEU A 138 26.25 16.27 19.88
CA LEU A 138 26.24 17.73 19.99
C LEU A 138 24.83 18.21 20.38
N PRO A 139 24.69 19.08 21.40
CA PRO A 139 23.37 19.45 21.95
C PRO A 139 22.47 20.23 20.99
N PHE A 140 23.04 20.82 19.93
CA PHE A 140 22.31 21.61 18.93
C PHE A 140 22.00 20.83 17.65
N VAL A 141 22.47 19.59 17.52
CA VAL A 141 22.24 18.76 16.34
C VAL A 141 21.01 17.88 16.58
N PRO A 142 20.02 17.88 15.67
CA PRO A 142 18.87 16.98 15.77
C PRO A 142 19.33 15.52 15.88
N LYS A 143 18.82 14.80 16.88
CA LYS A 143 19.18 13.39 17.09
C LYS A 143 18.78 12.52 15.91
N THR A 144 17.64 12.81 15.29
CA THR A 144 17.15 12.15 14.08
C THR A 144 17.19 13.09 12.86
N THR A 145 17.67 12.58 11.73
CA THR A 145 17.70 13.29 10.43
C THR A 145 16.61 12.82 9.48
N GLY A 146 15.83 11.81 9.88
CA GLY A 146 14.80 11.18 9.08
C GLY A 146 14.56 9.75 9.54
N PHE A 147 13.95 8.94 8.69
CA PHE A 147 13.68 7.53 8.98
C PHE A 147 13.95 6.65 7.75
N LYS A 148 14.05 5.35 7.96
CA LYS A 148 13.70 4.33 6.97
C LYS A 148 12.31 3.77 7.30
N LEU A 149 11.61 3.25 6.30
CA LEU A 149 10.40 2.47 6.46
C LEU A 149 10.80 1.00 6.61
N GLY A 150 10.38 0.35 7.69
CA GLY A 150 10.47 -1.09 7.90
C GLY A 150 9.14 -1.76 7.55
N ILE A 151 9.15 -2.84 6.78
CA ILE A 151 7.95 -3.63 6.48
C ILE A 151 8.14 -5.05 7.02
N LEU A 152 7.25 -5.44 7.92
CA LEU A 152 7.16 -6.76 8.55
C LEU A 152 5.99 -7.56 7.96
N ASP A 153 5.88 -8.83 8.36
CA ASP A 153 4.73 -9.71 8.09
C ASP A 153 4.43 -9.87 6.59
N TRP A 154 5.15 -10.78 5.95
CA TRP A 154 4.96 -11.09 4.54
C TRP A 154 4.04 -12.31 4.32
N GLY A 155 3.20 -12.64 5.31
CA GLY A 155 2.27 -13.76 5.25
C GLY A 155 1.17 -13.54 4.21
N GLN A 156 0.69 -12.30 4.12
CA GLN A 156 -0.34 -11.89 3.16
C GLN A 156 0.26 -11.21 1.92
N VAL A 157 0.46 -11.99 0.87
CA VAL A 157 0.87 -11.49 -0.46
C VAL A 157 -0.06 -11.97 -1.57
N LYS A 158 -0.14 -11.19 -2.64
CA LYS A 158 -0.93 -11.50 -3.83
C LYS A 158 -0.14 -11.19 -5.10
N GLU A 159 -0.38 -12.00 -6.13
CA GLU A 159 0.15 -11.81 -7.48
C GLU A 159 -1.00 -11.32 -8.38
N ILE A 160 -0.72 -10.35 -9.25
CA ILE A 160 -1.65 -9.83 -10.25
C ILE A 160 -0.99 -9.91 -11.63
N ASP A 161 -1.78 -10.32 -12.62
CA ASP A 161 -1.28 -10.45 -13.97
C ASP A 161 -1.15 -9.10 -14.70
N GLU A 162 -0.45 -9.12 -15.83
CA GLU A 162 -0.21 -7.93 -16.67
C GLU A 162 -1.51 -7.28 -17.18
N SER A 163 -2.56 -8.06 -17.40
CA SER A 163 -3.84 -7.53 -17.89
C SER A 163 -4.55 -6.75 -16.79
N PHE A 164 -4.53 -7.27 -15.56
CA PHE A 164 -5.06 -6.60 -14.39
C PHE A 164 -4.26 -5.33 -14.07
N LYS A 165 -2.92 -5.38 -14.11
CA LYS A 165 -2.06 -4.20 -13.95
C LYS A 165 -2.39 -3.09 -14.96
N ARG A 166 -2.61 -3.44 -16.23
CA ARG A 166 -3.02 -2.49 -17.27
C ARG A 166 -4.36 -1.84 -16.96
N ASN A 167 -5.38 -2.64 -16.63
CA ASN A 167 -6.71 -2.12 -16.29
C ASN A 167 -6.67 -1.22 -15.04
N MET A 168 -5.89 -1.60 -14.02
CA MET A 168 -5.66 -0.77 -12.83
C MET A 168 -4.98 0.55 -13.19
N SER A 169 -3.98 0.54 -14.07
CA SER A 169 -3.32 1.76 -14.53
C SER A 169 -4.29 2.72 -15.23
N ASP A 170 -5.22 2.20 -16.04
CA ASP A 170 -6.22 3.04 -16.70
C ASP A 170 -7.11 3.75 -15.67
N VAL A 171 -7.47 3.06 -14.58
CA VAL A 171 -8.22 3.66 -13.46
C VAL A 171 -7.40 4.78 -12.80
N PHE A 172 -6.15 4.53 -12.40
CA PHE A 172 -5.34 5.55 -11.75
C PHE A 172 -5.04 6.74 -12.68
N HIS A 173 -4.79 6.48 -13.97
CA HIS A 173 -4.54 7.52 -14.95
C HIS A 173 -5.78 8.39 -15.19
N SER A 174 -6.95 7.78 -15.38
CA SER A 174 -8.21 8.52 -15.55
C SER A 174 -8.56 9.33 -14.30
N LEU A 175 -8.31 8.81 -13.09
CA LEU A 175 -8.43 9.56 -11.85
C LEU A 175 -7.45 10.73 -11.78
N SER A 176 -6.19 10.55 -12.18
CA SER A 176 -5.20 11.65 -12.18
C SER A 176 -5.58 12.82 -13.09
N THR A 177 -6.31 12.54 -14.18
CA THR A 177 -6.76 13.55 -15.16
C THR A 177 -8.17 14.07 -14.88
N GLN A 178 -8.88 13.47 -13.92
CA GLN A 178 -10.24 13.84 -13.51
C GLN A 178 -11.27 13.81 -14.66
N ASN A 179 -11.01 12.99 -15.70
CA ASN A 179 -11.92 12.82 -16.83
C ASN A 179 -12.98 11.77 -16.48
N GLN A 180 -14.21 12.22 -16.20
CA GLN A 180 -15.30 11.37 -15.74
C GLN A 180 -15.64 10.22 -16.70
N GLU A 181 -15.67 10.48 -18.02
CA GLU A 181 -15.94 9.46 -19.03
C GLU A 181 -14.84 8.40 -19.07
N ALA A 182 -13.58 8.83 -18.97
CA ALA A 182 -12.45 7.92 -18.90
C ALA A 182 -12.47 7.10 -17.59
N ILE A 183 -12.83 7.72 -16.47
CA ILE A 183 -12.98 7.06 -15.16
C ILE A 183 -14.04 5.97 -15.26
N LYS A 184 -15.24 6.30 -15.74
CA LYS A 184 -16.31 5.31 -15.92
C LYS A 184 -15.88 4.15 -16.80
N LYS A 185 -15.28 4.45 -17.96
CA LYS A 185 -14.80 3.40 -18.87
C LYS A 185 -13.77 2.50 -18.20
N ALA A 186 -12.77 3.07 -17.54
CA ALA A 186 -11.74 2.30 -16.84
C ALA A 186 -12.32 1.48 -15.68
N PHE A 187 -13.23 2.06 -14.90
CA PHE A 187 -13.88 1.44 -13.75
C PHE A 187 -14.72 0.22 -14.16
N LEU A 188 -15.50 0.33 -15.24
CA LEU A 188 -16.27 -0.79 -15.78
C LEU A 188 -15.37 -1.84 -16.46
N ASN A 189 -14.32 -1.41 -17.18
CA ASN A 189 -13.35 -2.33 -17.79
C ASN A 189 -12.55 -3.14 -16.75
N LEU A 190 -12.34 -2.56 -15.56
CA LEU A 190 -11.75 -3.27 -14.44
C LEU A 190 -12.67 -4.37 -13.89
N GLY A 191 -13.93 -4.45 -14.36
CA GLY A 191 -14.90 -5.48 -14.01
C GLY A 191 -15.79 -5.13 -12.82
N ILE A 192 -15.76 -3.88 -12.36
CA ILE A 192 -16.64 -3.41 -11.29
C ILE A 192 -18.00 -3.05 -11.90
N LYS A 193 -19.07 -3.64 -11.36
CA LYS A 193 -20.45 -3.37 -11.80
C LYS A 193 -21.20 -2.61 -10.71
N VAL A 194 -21.95 -1.60 -11.14
CA VAL A 194 -22.80 -0.77 -10.28
C VAL A 194 -24.26 -0.92 -10.67
N GLU A 195 -25.17 -0.43 -9.84
CA GLU A 195 -26.62 -0.52 -10.07
C GLU A 195 -27.09 0.30 -11.27
N ASN A 196 -26.57 1.52 -11.41
CA ASN A 196 -26.87 2.43 -12.50
C ASN A 196 -25.56 2.82 -13.21
N GLU A 197 -25.24 2.12 -14.29
CA GLU A 197 -24.04 2.40 -15.09
C GLU A 197 -24.14 3.73 -15.89
N THR A 198 -25.31 4.36 -15.95
CA THR A 198 -25.50 5.65 -16.65
C THR A 198 -25.21 6.86 -15.77
N ASP A 199 -25.20 6.69 -14.44
CA ASP A 199 -24.93 7.76 -13.48
C ASP A 199 -23.42 8.02 -13.38
N LEU A 200 -22.93 8.91 -14.24
CA LEU A 200 -21.52 9.25 -14.40
C LEU A 200 -20.91 9.89 -13.13
N ASP A 201 -21.67 10.77 -12.47
CA ASP A 201 -21.23 11.46 -11.27
C ASP A 201 -21.07 10.47 -10.11
N SER A 202 -22.05 9.60 -9.92
CA SER A 202 -21.97 8.59 -8.86
C SER A 202 -20.80 7.61 -9.09
N ILE A 203 -20.59 7.14 -10.33
CA ILE A 203 -19.44 6.28 -10.66
C ILE A 203 -18.13 7.00 -10.40
N THR A 204 -18.02 8.28 -10.75
CA THR A 204 -16.83 9.09 -10.50
C THR A 204 -16.53 9.19 -9.01
N THR A 205 -17.54 9.51 -8.20
CA THR A 205 -17.39 9.57 -6.74
C THR A 205 -17.00 8.22 -6.16
N ILE A 206 -17.63 7.11 -6.60
CA ILE A 206 -17.28 5.77 -6.15
C ILE A 206 -15.83 5.44 -6.50
N ALA A 207 -15.39 5.71 -7.73
CA ALA A 207 -14.03 5.46 -8.19
C ALA A 207 -12.99 6.25 -7.39
N ARG A 208 -13.22 7.56 -7.16
CA ARG A 208 -12.36 8.39 -6.29
C ARG A 208 -12.32 7.86 -4.87
N THR A 209 -13.47 7.49 -4.32
CA THR A 209 -13.59 6.97 -2.95
C THR A 209 -12.87 5.62 -2.80
N MET A 210 -12.90 4.76 -3.83
CA MET A 210 -12.27 3.44 -3.83
C MET A 210 -10.76 3.50 -4.07
N PHE A 211 -10.31 4.31 -5.04
CA PHE A 211 -8.98 4.18 -5.64
C PHE A 211 -8.05 5.39 -5.47
N ASP A 212 -8.46 6.44 -4.77
CA ASP A 212 -7.55 7.52 -4.40
C ASP A 212 -7.45 7.68 -2.87
N THR A 213 -6.42 8.36 -2.38
CA THR A 213 -6.29 8.74 -0.97
C THR A 213 -6.70 10.18 -0.73
N LYS A 214 -6.76 11.00 -1.79
CA LYS A 214 -7.16 12.40 -1.71
C LYS A 214 -8.62 12.50 -1.33
N ALA A 215 -8.92 13.35 -0.34
CA ALA A 215 -10.28 13.75 -0.02
C ALA A 215 -10.78 14.72 -1.09
N TYR A 216 -11.99 14.47 -1.59
CA TYR A 216 -12.70 15.36 -2.49
C TYR A 216 -13.94 15.91 -1.79
N GLU A 217 -14.31 17.13 -2.13
CA GLU A 217 -15.52 17.74 -1.59
C GLU A 217 -16.75 16.95 -2.05
N GLY A 218 -17.61 16.57 -1.10
CA GLY A 218 -18.79 15.74 -1.36
C GLY A 218 -18.54 14.23 -1.39
N ASP A 219 -17.28 13.79 -1.35
CA ASP A 219 -16.95 12.38 -1.20
C ASP A 219 -17.04 11.97 0.29
N CYS A 220 -17.39 10.72 0.53
CA CYS A 220 -17.43 10.15 1.87
C CYS A 220 -16.02 9.83 2.35
N ASN A 221 -15.70 10.20 3.59
CA ASN A 221 -14.42 9.86 4.21
C ASN A 221 -14.26 8.34 4.41
N ASN A 222 -15.38 7.64 4.61
CA ASN A 222 -15.43 6.19 4.80
C ASN A 222 -16.49 5.57 3.88
N ILE A 223 -16.07 4.59 3.08
CA ILE A 223 -16.94 3.81 2.18
C ILE A 223 -18.03 3.02 2.94
N PHE A 224 -17.87 2.81 4.24
CA PHE A 224 -18.83 2.08 5.07
C PHE A 224 -19.84 3.00 5.78
N ASP A 225 -19.77 4.32 5.58
CA ASP A 225 -20.73 5.24 6.19
C ASP A 225 -22.09 5.22 5.45
N ALA A 226 -23.19 5.36 6.22
CA ALA A 226 -24.56 5.29 5.71
C ALA A 226 -24.94 6.41 4.74
N ASP A 227 -24.22 7.53 4.75
CA ASP A 227 -24.45 8.66 3.84
C ASP A 227 -23.54 8.62 2.59
N CYS A 228 -22.77 7.54 2.42
CA CYS A 228 -21.81 7.47 1.33
C CYS A 228 -22.46 7.29 -0.06
N ALA A 229 -21.82 7.81 -1.11
CA ALA A 229 -22.27 7.66 -2.51
C ALA A 229 -22.46 6.21 -2.95
N LEU A 230 -21.81 5.24 -2.29
CA LEU A 230 -22.07 3.81 -2.46
C LEU A 230 -23.55 3.44 -2.19
N ASN A 231 -24.26 4.22 -1.38
CA ASN A 231 -25.69 4.02 -1.12
C ASN A 231 -26.59 4.67 -2.19
N LYS A 232 -26.06 5.60 -3.01
CA LYS A 232 -26.78 6.17 -4.16
C LYS A 232 -26.72 5.24 -5.39
N ASN A 233 -25.59 4.55 -5.58
CA ASN A 233 -25.38 3.61 -6.68
C ASN A 233 -24.55 2.41 -6.19
N ALA A 234 -25.23 1.34 -5.81
CA ALA A 234 -24.57 0.21 -5.14
C ALA A 234 -23.61 -0.53 -6.08
N VAL A 235 -22.38 -0.78 -5.62
CA VAL A 235 -21.47 -1.74 -6.26
C VAL A 235 -22.07 -3.14 -6.10
N LYS A 236 -22.48 -3.76 -7.20
CA LYS A 236 -23.11 -5.09 -7.22
C LYS A 236 -22.08 -6.20 -7.20
N THR A 237 -21.01 -6.06 -7.98
CA THR A 237 -19.94 -7.05 -8.10
C THR A 237 -18.61 -6.37 -8.40
N MET A 238 -17.50 -6.94 -7.90
CA MET A 238 -16.15 -6.56 -8.28
C MET A 238 -15.23 -7.79 -8.26
N PRO A 239 -14.16 -7.84 -9.09
CA PRO A 239 -13.12 -8.87 -8.98
C PRO A 239 -12.52 -8.96 -7.57
N ARG A 240 -12.17 -10.17 -7.15
CA ARG A 240 -11.66 -10.44 -5.80
C ARG A 240 -10.35 -9.71 -5.50
N ASP A 241 -9.45 -9.62 -6.47
CA ASP A 241 -8.13 -9.01 -6.26
C ASP A 241 -8.21 -7.51 -5.98
N ILE A 242 -9.28 -6.85 -6.45
CA ILE A 242 -9.55 -5.45 -6.15
C ILE A 242 -9.69 -5.23 -4.64
N PHE A 243 -10.28 -6.17 -3.90
CA PHE A 243 -10.48 -6.03 -2.45
C PHE A 243 -9.17 -5.74 -1.70
N PHE A 244 -8.09 -6.44 -2.06
CA PHE A 244 -6.78 -6.28 -1.41
C PHE A 244 -6.12 -4.94 -1.73
N ILE A 245 -6.29 -4.47 -2.97
CA ILE A 245 -5.84 -3.16 -3.38
C ILE A 245 -6.65 -2.07 -2.67
N LEU A 246 -7.97 -2.21 -2.59
CA LEU A 246 -8.83 -1.29 -1.85
C LEU A 246 -8.44 -1.23 -0.38
N ARG A 247 -8.26 -2.38 0.29
CA ARG A 247 -7.79 -2.43 1.69
C ARG A 247 -6.51 -1.63 1.85
N THR A 248 -5.56 -1.78 0.92
CA THR A 248 -4.31 -1.01 0.93
C THR A 248 -4.54 0.49 0.83
N ILE A 249 -5.31 0.91 -0.17
CA ILE A 249 -5.59 2.33 -0.43
C ILE A 249 -6.35 2.96 0.75
N GLN A 250 -7.34 2.26 1.30
CA GLN A 250 -8.12 2.75 2.44
C GLN A 250 -7.28 2.86 3.73
N ILE A 251 -6.34 1.94 3.97
CA ILE A 251 -5.40 2.05 5.09
C ILE A 251 -4.47 3.26 4.90
N ILE A 252 -3.91 3.45 3.70
CA ILE A 252 -3.06 4.62 3.40
C ILE A 252 -3.86 5.93 3.53
N ARG A 253 -5.11 5.95 3.07
CA ARG A 253 -6.03 7.09 3.21
C ARG A 253 -6.29 7.41 4.68
N GLY A 254 -6.68 6.41 5.47
CA GLY A 254 -6.94 6.58 6.91
C GLY A 254 -5.71 7.06 7.67
N LEU A 255 -4.53 6.56 7.29
CA LEU A 255 -3.24 7.06 7.81
C LEU A 255 -3.01 8.53 7.42
N GLY A 256 -3.25 8.89 6.16
CA GLY A 256 -3.18 10.26 5.67
C GLY A 256 -4.06 11.20 6.50
N PHE A 257 -5.33 10.83 6.69
CA PHE A 257 -6.27 11.59 7.53
C PHE A 257 -5.75 11.79 8.96
N ARG A 258 -5.32 10.71 9.64
CA ARG A 258 -4.77 10.81 11.02
C ARG A 258 -3.52 11.68 11.12
N LEU A 259 -2.72 11.72 10.06
CA LEU A 259 -1.49 12.52 10.00
C LEU A 259 -1.71 13.93 9.42
N GLY A 260 -2.95 14.30 9.05
CA GLY A 260 -3.30 15.61 8.50
C GLY A 260 -2.88 15.82 7.03
N VAL A 261 -2.83 14.73 6.26
CA VAL A 261 -2.42 14.63 4.86
C VAL A 261 -3.59 14.13 4.01
N GLU A 262 -4.62 14.96 3.91
CA GLU A 262 -5.89 14.62 3.23
C GLU A 262 -5.86 14.97 1.73
N ASP A 263 -4.89 15.78 1.30
CA ASP A 263 -4.76 16.29 -0.07
C ASP A 263 -3.86 15.44 -0.97
N PHE A 264 -3.25 14.39 -0.43
CA PHE A 264 -2.32 13.53 -1.16
C PHE A 264 -3.07 12.56 -2.08
N SER A 265 -2.77 12.59 -3.38
CA SER A 265 -3.38 11.71 -4.38
C SER A 265 -2.45 10.53 -4.72
N LEU A 266 -2.77 9.36 -4.17
CA LEU A 266 -2.15 8.10 -4.53
C LEU A 266 -2.37 7.75 -6.00
N ALA A 267 -3.57 8.04 -6.53
CA ALA A 267 -3.88 7.75 -7.93
C ALA A 267 -2.92 8.48 -8.88
N SER A 268 -2.58 9.75 -8.57
CA SER A 268 -1.63 10.53 -9.36
C SER A 268 -0.22 9.94 -9.33
N GLU A 269 0.26 9.51 -8.16
CA GLU A 269 1.58 8.90 -7.98
C GLU A 269 1.68 7.54 -8.70
N TRP A 270 0.65 6.68 -8.57
CA TRP A 270 0.64 5.36 -9.19
C TRP A 270 0.47 5.44 -10.72
N ALA A 271 -0.33 6.39 -11.21
CA ALA A 271 -0.44 6.66 -12.65
C ALA A 271 0.91 7.06 -13.25
N ALA A 272 1.64 7.98 -12.62
CA ALA A 272 2.95 8.42 -13.09
C ALA A 272 3.96 7.27 -13.14
N ARG A 273 3.91 6.39 -12.13
CA ARG A 273 4.84 5.26 -11.99
C ARG A 273 4.65 4.21 -13.09
N TYR A 274 3.42 3.79 -13.37
CA TYR A 274 3.16 2.82 -14.44
C TYR A 274 3.63 3.31 -15.82
N HIS A 275 3.35 4.59 -16.14
CA HIS A 275 3.79 5.19 -17.41
C HIS A 275 5.31 5.26 -17.54
N ALA A 276 6.03 5.50 -16.45
CA ALA A 276 7.49 5.45 -16.43
C ALA A 276 7.99 4.02 -16.69
N HIS A 277 7.42 3.03 -16.00
CA HIS A 277 7.76 1.62 -16.15
C HIS A 277 7.53 1.12 -17.59
N GLU A 278 6.36 1.36 -18.19
CA GLU A 278 6.08 0.96 -19.58
C GLU A 278 7.04 1.61 -20.58
N LYS A 279 7.41 2.89 -20.40
CA LYS A 279 8.40 3.55 -21.26
C LYS A 279 9.78 2.90 -21.13
N HIS A 280 10.22 2.58 -19.92
CA HIS A 280 11.48 1.88 -19.69
C HIS A 280 11.46 0.49 -20.32
N HIS A 281 10.37 -0.27 -20.20
CA HIS A 281 10.26 -1.60 -20.80
C HIS A 281 10.10 -1.58 -22.32
N ALA A 282 9.39 -0.60 -22.89
CA ALA A 282 9.34 -0.38 -24.33
C ALA A 282 10.73 -0.09 -24.92
N ASN A 283 11.54 0.70 -24.20
CA ASN A 283 12.92 0.98 -24.57
C ASN A 283 13.89 -0.18 -24.29
N ALA A 284 13.59 -1.07 -23.34
CA ALA A 284 14.39 -2.26 -23.06
C ALA A 284 14.08 -3.43 -24.02
N ARG A 285 12.87 -3.49 -24.60
CA ARG A 285 12.51 -4.45 -25.65
C ARG A 285 13.29 -4.26 -26.95
N THR A 286 13.91 -3.08 -27.16
CA THR A 286 14.81 -2.84 -28.31
C THR A 286 16.26 -3.26 -28.04
N SER A 287 16.63 -3.55 -26.79
CA SER A 287 17.92 -4.15 -26.42
C SER A 287 17.75 -5.63 -26.11
N TRP A 288 17.97 -6.47 -27.12
CA TRP A 288 18.02 -7.93 -27.00
C TRP A 288 19.26 -8.37 -26.18
N PRO A 289 19.17 -9.35 -25.24
CA PRO A 289 18.03 -10.16 -24.83
C PRO A 289 17.35 -9.66 -23.54
N PRO A 290 16.09 -10.08 -23.26
CA PRO A 290 15.40 -9.75 -22.02
C PRO A 290 16.07 -10.39 -20.79
N PRO A 291 16.12 -9.70 -19.63
CA PRO A 291 16.65 -10.30 -18.40
C PRO A 291 15.81 -11.51 -17.98
N SER A 292 16.49 -12.65 -17.85
CA SER A 292 15.95 -14.00 -17.70
C SER A 292 15.43 -14.35 -16.29
N ASN A 293 14.72 -13.45 -15.61
CA ASN A 293 14.22 -13.70 -14.24
C ASN A 293 12.72 -13.36 -14.08
N THR A 294 11.85 -14.01 -14.84
CA THR A 294 10.42 -14.11 -14.45
C THR A 294 10.23 -15.36 -13.61
N PHE A 295 10.59 -15.27 -12.33
CA PHE A 295 10.19 -16.26 -11.32
C PHE A 295 8.68 -16.11 -11.12
N SER A 296 7.90 -17.15 -11.44
CA SER A 296 6.46 -17.16 -11.13
C SER A 296 6.25 -17.55 -9.68
N TYR A 297 5.50 -16.75 -8.92
CA TYR A 297 5.18 -17.06 -7.51
C TYR A 297 4.28 -18.29 -7.36
N LYS A 298 3.67 -18.78 -8.46
CA LYS A 298 3.00 -20.09 -8.52
C LYS A 298 3.93 -21.27 -8.21
N ALA A 299 5.25 -21.09 -8.20
CA ALA A 299 6.21 -22.12 -7.78
C ALA A 299 6.39 -22.20 -6.25
N LEU A 300 5.73 -21.33 -5.48
CA LEU A 300 5.74 -21.30 -4.01
C LEU A 300 4.37 -21.68 -3.40
N ASP A 301 3.41 -22.10 -4.23
CA ASP A 301 2.10 -22.66 -3.84
C ASP A 301 2.10 -24.19 -3.98
#